data_AF-A0A7W1HB02-F1
#
_entry.id   AF-A0A7W1HB02-F1
#
_cell.length_a   1.000
_cell.length_b   1.000
_cell.length_c   1.000
_cell.angle_alpha   90.00
_cell.angle_beta   90.00
_cell.angle_gamma   90.00
#
_symmetry.space_group_name_H-M   'P 1'
#
loop_
_entity.id
_entity.type
_entity.pdbx_description
1 polymer ?
#
loop_
_entity_poly.entity_id
_entity_poly.type
_entity_poly.pdbx_seq_one_letter_code
_entity_poly.pdbx_strand_id
1 'polypeptide(L)'
;MRTDELLRRIDGLDDATLGVCEKAGWVVPEIHLGGEDPRWWSDADLNRLSDIVRFHRRGLTLEEAWRRAQEDRFFGLCPCDWR
;
A
#
# COMPACT_ATOMS: atom_id res chain seq x y z
N MET A 1 10.01 5.13 -6.93
CA MET A 1 9.62 6.45 -6.38
C MET A 1 10.09 6.59 -4.95
N ARG A 2 10.32 7.82 -4.47
CA ARG A 2 10.69 8.07 -3.07
C ARG A 2 9.48 8.06 -2.14
N THR A 3 9.69 7.89 -0.84
CA THR A 3 8.60 7.88 0.16
C THR A 3 7.77 9.17 0.15
N ASP A 4 8.38 10.34 0.03
CA ASP A 4 7.66 11.62 -0.04
C ASP A 4 6.77 11.74 -1.28
N GLU A 5 7.18 11.13 -2.38
CA GLU A 5 6.38 11.04 -3.61
C GLU A 5 5.22 10.05 -3.43
N LEU A 6 5.48 8.89 -2.82
CA LEU A 6 4.47 7.87 -2.53
C LEU A 6 3.35 8.43 -1.65
N LEU A 7 3.70 9.07 -0.53
CA LEU A 7 2.73 9.66 0.41
C LEU A 7 1.88 10.75 -0.27
N ARG A 8 2.46 11.52 -1.20
CA ARG A 8 1.71 12.53 -1.97
C ARG A 8 0.76 11.92 -3.01
N ARG A 9 1.06 10.73 -3.53
CA ARG A 9 0.24 10.08 -4.56
C ARG A 9 -0.94 9.30 -4.00
N ILE A 10 -0.87 8.85 -2.76
CA ILE A 10 -1.92 8.03 -2.13
C ILE A 10 -2.67 8.87 -1.11
N ASP A 11 -3.84 9.37 -1.50
CA ASP A 11 -4.69 10.17 -0.63
C ASP A 11 -5.18 9.36 0.58
N GLY A 12 -4.78 9.78 1.78
CA GLY A 12 -5.07 9.11 3.05
C GLY A 12 -4.01 8.09 3.50
N LEU A 13 -2.85 8.03 2.83
CA LEU A 13 -1.68 7.31 3.35
C LEU A 13 -0.83 8.26 4.21
N ASP A 14 -0.61 7.90 5.47
CA ASP A 14 0.33 8.56 6.37
C ASP A 14 1.51 7.63 6.72
N ASP A 15 2.56 8.20 7.32
CA ASP A 15 3.77 7.46 7.68
C ASP A 15 3.49 6.37 8.74
N ALA A 16 2.49 6.58 9.60
CA ALA A 16 2.06 5.59 10.59
C ALA A 16 1.46 4.35 9.92
N THR A 17 0.55 4.55 8.97
CA THR A 17 -0.08 3.48 8.18
C THR A 17 0.96 2.75 7.34
N LEU A 18 1.86 3.50 6.70
CA LEU A 18 2.97 2.93 5.93
C LEU A 18 3.86 2.05 6.80
N GLY A 19 4.25 2.53 7.99
CA GLY A 19 5.05 1.77 8.95
C GLY A 19 4.38 0.49 9.44
N VAL A 20 3.06 0.48 9.62
CA VAL A 20 2.30 -0.75 9.93
C VAL A 20 2.38 -1.74 8.77
N CYS A 21 2.21 -1.27 7.53
CA CYS A 21 2.25 -2.13 6.35
C CYS A 21 3.64 -2.74 6.13
N GLU A 22 4.71 -1.97 6.35
CA GLU A 22 6.09 -2.45 6.30
C GLU A 22 6.39 -3.48 7.40
N LYS A 23 6.02 -3.16 8.64
CA LYS A 23 6.25 -4.05 9.80
C LYS A 23 5.50 -5.38 9.65
N ALA A 24 4.33 -5.36 9.03
CA ALA A 24 3.54 -6.55 8.74
C ALA A 24 4.04 -7.33 7.51
N GLY A 25 4.99 -6.78 6.74
CA GLY A 25 5.56 -7.40 5.54
C GLY A 25 4.61 -7.40 4.33
N TRP A 26 3.58 -6.55 4.33
CA TRP A 26 2.62 -6.46 3.22
C TRP A 26 3.20 -5.73 2.00
N VAL A 27 4.15 -4.83 2.27
CA VAL A 27 4.98 -4.15 1.29
C VAL A 27 6.41 -4.12 1.81
N VAL A 28 7.38 -4.15 0.90
CA VAL A 28 8.80 -4.09 1.24
C VAL A 28 9.44 -3.10 0.28
N PRO A 29 9.97 -1.96 0.77
CA PRO A 29 10.64 -1.01 -0.10
C PRO A 29 11.91 -1.62 -0.69
N GLU A 30 12.23 -1.23 -1.92
CA GLU A 30 13.54 -1.48 -2.51
C GLU A 30 14.58 -0.61 -1.81
N ILE A 31 15.39 -1.24 -0.97
CA ILE A 31 16.52 -0.57 -0.32
C ILE A 31 17.70 -0.59 -1.30
N HIS A 32 17.95 0.53 -1.98
CA HIS A 32 19.15 0.67 -2.79
C HIS A 32 20.38 0.76 -1.86
N LEU A 33 21.13 -0.34 -1.77
CA LEU A 33 22.49 -0.45 -1.21
C LEU A 33 22.70 0.22 0.16
N GLY A 34 22.19 -0.42 1.23
CA GLY A 34 22.86 -0.39 2.54
C GLY A 34 22.49 0.71 3.54
N GLY A 35 21.35 1.39 3.38
CA GLY A 35 20.83 2.36 4.36
C GLY A 35 19.32 2.28 4.53
N GLU A 36 18.80 2.67 5.71
CA GLU A 36 17.36 2.69 6.01
C GLU A 36 16.58 3.75 5.21
N ASP A 37 17.28 4.75 4.63
CA ASP A 37 16.68 5.85 3.86
C ASP A 37 17.70 6.42 2.85
N PRO A 38 17.32 6.84 1.61
CA PRO A 38 15.96 6.92 1.07
C PRO A 38 15.38 5.56 0.67
N ARG A 39 14.19 5.24 1.19
CA ARG A 39 13.36 4.11 0.72
C ARG A 39 12.86 4.36 -0.70
N TRP A 40 13.00 3.37 -1.58
CA TRP A 40 12.45 3.40 -2.93
C TRP A 40 11.31 2.42 -3.08
N TRP A 41 10.27 2.83 -3.80
CA TRP A 41 9.04 2.08 -3.97
C TRP A 41 8.76 1.83 -5.44
N SER A 42 8.24 0.65 -5.76
CA SER A 42 7.80 0.33 -7.12
C SER A 42 6.37 0.84 -7.37
N ASP A 43 5.96 0.92 -8.64
CA ASP A 43 4.56 1.18 -8.98
C ASP A 43 3.63 0.05 -8.48
N ALA A 44 4.15 -1.17 -8.34
CA ALA A 44 3.40 -2.27 -7.76
C ALA A 44 3.09 -2.04 -6.27
N ASP A 45 4.02 -1.46 -5.52
CA ASP A 45 3.84 -1.10 -4.11
C ASP A 45 2.87 0.07 -3.94
N LEU A 46 2.96 1.07 -4.83
CA LEU A 46 1.97 2.15 -4.89
C LEU A 46 0.55 1.58 -5.07
N ASN A 47 0.38 0.66 -6.01
CA ASN A 47 -0.93 0.05 -6.23
C ASN A 47 -1.37 -0.76 -4.99
N ARG A 48 -0.47 -1.51 -4.35
CA ARG A 48 -0.81 -2.30 -3.15
C ARG A 48 -1.29 -1.41 -2.01
N LEU A 49 -0.54 -0.35 -1.73
CA LEU A 49 -0.87 0.61 -0.67
C LEU A 49 -2.15 1.37 -1.00
N SER A 50 -2.37 1.72 -2.27
CA SER A 50 -3.62 2.37 -2.70
C SER A 50 -4.84 1.48 -2.43
N ASP A 51 -4.76 0.17 -2.71
CA ASP A 51 -5.84 -0.76 -2.44
C ASP A 51 -6.11 -0.90 -0.94
N ILE A 52 -5.06 -1.02 -0.13
CA ILE A 52 -5.16 -1.10 1.35
C ILE A 52 -5.82 0.16 1.90
N VAL A 53 -5.33 1.35 1.53
CA VAL A 53 -5.87 2.63 2.00
C VAL A 53 -7.32 2.80 1.56
N ARG A 54 -7.67 2.38 0.34
CA ARG A 54 -9.06 2.43 -0.17
C ARG A 54 -10.03 1.66 0.72
N PHE A 55 -9.67 0.45 1.18
CA PHE A 55 -10.51 -0.32 2.09
C PHE A 55 -10.47 0.21 3.51
N HIS A 56 -9.31 0.63 3.99
CA HIS A 56 -9.18 1.19 5.33
C HIS A 56 -10.10 2.42 5.52
N ARG A 57 -10.16 3.30 4.51
CA ARG A 57 -11.06 4.46 4.49
C ARG A 57 -12.55 4.11 4.48
N ARG A 58 -12.92 2.86 4.13
CA ARG A 58 -14.29 2.34 4.22
C ARG A 58 -14.64 1.79 5.62
N GLY A 59 -13.73 1.96 6.59
CA GLY A 59 -13.92 1.55 7.98
C GLY A 59 -13.35 0.17 8.31
N LEU A 60 -12.65 -0.48 7.37
CA LEU A 60 -11.98 -1.75 7.64
C LEU A 60 -10.70 -1.52 8.45
N THR A 61 -10.34 -2.48 9.29
CA THR A 61 -9.00 -2.50 9.89
C THR A 61 -7.93 -2.66 8.81
N LEU A 62 -6.69 -2.24 9.07
CA LEU A 62 -5.60 -2.36 8.09
C LEU A 62 -5.36 -3.81 7.63
N GLU A 63 -5.51 -4.78 8.54
CA GLU A 63 -5.36 -6.21 8.24
C GLU A 63 -6.50 -6.72 7.34
N GLU A 64 -7.74 -6.34 7.61
CA GLU A 64 -8.89 -6.67 6.76
C GLU A 64 -8.78 -6.01 5.39
N ALA A 65 -8.33 -4.76 5.35
CA ALA A 65 -8.09 -4.02 4.13
C ALA A 65 -7.01 -4.68 3.27
N TRP A 66 -5.91 -5.13 3.87
CA TRP A 66 -4.88 -5.90 3.18
C TRP A 66 -5.41 -7.22 2.66
N ARG A 67 -6.12 -8.00 3.50
CA ARG A 67 -6.70 -9.28 3.08
C ARG A 67 -7.64 -9.09 1.89
N ARG A 68 -8.49 -8.06 1.94
CA ARG A 68 -9.41 -7.74 0.85
C ARG A 68 -8.70 -7.29 -0.42
N ALA A 69 -7.63 -6.49 -0.30
CA ALA A 69 -6.79 -6.10 -1.43
C ALA A 69 -6.10 -7.31 -2.10
N GLN A 70 -5.71 -8.33 -1.33
CA GLN A 70 -5.18 -9.58 -1.89
C GLN A 70 -6.26 -10.39 -2.61
N GLU A 71 -7.44 -10.53 -1.99
CA GLU A 71 -8.57 -11.25 -2.59
C GLU A 71 -8.99 -10.63 -3.93
N ASP A 72 -9.18 -9.30 -3.99
CA ASP A 72 -9.54 -8.58 -5.21
C ASP A 72 -8.59 -8.88 -6.38
N ARG A 73 -7.30 -8.83 -6.10
CA ARG A 73 -6.24 -9.06 -7.09
C ARG A 73 -6.20 -10.51 -7.54
N PHE A 74 -6.44 -11.44 -6.62
CA PHE A 74 -6.49 -12.86 -6.93
C PHE A 74 -7.71 -13.22 -7.80
N PHE A 75 -8.86 -12.59 -7.55
CA PHE A 75 -10.07 -12.83 -8.34
C PHE A 75 -10.15 -12.00 -9.63
N GLY A 76 -9.15 -11.17 -9.94
CA GLY A 76 -9.15 -10.34 -11.14
C GLY A 76 -10.30 -9.33 -11.18
N LEU A 77 -10.87 -9.00 -10.01
CA LEU A 77 -11.94 -8.02 -9.90
C LEU A 77 -11.33 -6.66 -10.19
N CYS A 78 -11.44 -6.25 -11.45
CA CYS A 78 -10.99 -4.96 -11.88
C CYS A 78 -11.79 -3.90 -11.11
N PRO A 79 -11.16 -2.82 -10.60
CA PRO A 79 -11.83 -1.81 -9.77
C PRO A 79 -13.09 -1.17 -10.40
N CYS A 80 -13.32 -1.36 -11.70
CA CYS A 80 -14.49 -0.90 -12.44
C CYS A 80 -15.76 -1.77 -12.27
N ASP A 81 -15.68 -3.01 -11.77
CA ASP A 81 -16.83 -3.93 -11.67
C ASP A 81 -17.69 -3.76 -10.41
N TRP A 82 -17.40 -2.75 -9.57
CA TRP A 82 -18.02 -2.58 -8.26
C TRP A 82 -18.99 -1.40 -8.17
N ARG A 83 -19.63 -1.10 -9.29
CA ARG A 83 -20.56 0.03 -9.42
C ARG A 83 -21.97 -0.34 -8.99
#